data_AF-A0A2N5HVB0-F1
#
_entry.id   AF-A0A2N5HVB0-F1
#
_cell.length_a   1.000
_cell.length_b   1.000
_cell.length_c   1.000
_cell.angle_alpha   90.00
_cell.angle_beta   90.00
_cell.angle_gamma   90.00
#
_symmetry.space_group_name_H-M   'P 1'
#
loop_
_entity.id
_entity.type
_entity.pdbx_description
1 polymer ?
#
loop_
_entity_poly.entity_id
_entity_poly.type
_entity_poly.pdbx_seq_one_letter_code
_entity_poly.pdbx_strand_id
1 'polypeptide(L)'
;MKFKIYRCNCRKTWSIQNRKSKVNAGTLLLNASWKAELKPERKSNPKGFVTTNGDTGIIFNPDSQLVEQFIKVKKLIYDKNKVDFNVKQGECLYFAEDGTCYILKKGHK
;
A
#
# COMPACT_ATOMS: atom_id res chain seq x y z
N MET A 1 5.03 13.79 7.59
CA MET A 1 5.94 13.39 6.48
C MET A 1 5.18 12.47 5.51
N LYS A 2 5.42 12.54 4.20
CA LYS A 2 4.72 11.70 3.21
C LYS A 2 5.48 10.41 2.91
N PHE A 3 4.76 9.29 2.93
CA PHE A 3 5.28 7.98 2.57
C PHE A 3 4.70 7.50 1.24
N LYS A 4 5.53 6.83 0.46
CA LYS A 4 5.19 6.16 -0.80
C LYS A 4 5.42 4.67 -0.61
N ILE A 5 4.39 3.88 -0.87
CA ILE A 5 4.41 2.43 -0.73
C ILE A 5 4.24 1.83 -2.12
N TYR A 6 5.13 0.92 -2.49
CA TYR A 6 5.12 0.21 -3.77
C TYR A 6 5.80 -1.14 -3.66
N ARG A 7 5.50 -2.05 -4.58
CA ARG A 7 6.13 -3.37 -4.66
C ARG A 7 7.52 -3.25 -5.30
N CYS A 8 8.57 -3.80 -4.67
CA CYS A 8 9.79 -4.15 -5.41
C CYS A 8 9.69 -5.57 -5.93
N ASN A 9 9.45 -5.71 -7.23
CA ASN A 9 9.45 -7.01 -7.91
C ASN A 9 10.82 -7.70 -7.86
N CYS A 10 11.89 -6.90 -7.73
CA CYS A 10 13.28 -7.35 -7.60
C CYS A 10 13.53 -8.28 -6.40
N ARG A 11 12.94 -7.93 -5.25
CA ARG A 11 13.19 -8.56 -3.95
C ARG A 11 11.94 -9.27 -3.42
N LYS A 12 10.85 -9.25 -4.19
CA LYS A 12 9.54 -9.71 -3.75
C LYS A 12 9.18 -9.15 -2.36
N THR A 13 9.46 -7.85 -2.13
CA THR A 13 9.14 -7.11 -0.89
C THR A 13 8.41 -5.80 -1.18
N TRP A 14 7.78 -5.22 -0.18
CA TRP A 14 7.18 -3.89 -0.25
C TRP A 14 8.19 -2.83 0.18
N SER A 15 8.38 -1.81 -0.65
CA SER A 15 9.20 -0.65 -0.34
C SER A 15 8.34 0.47 0.23
N ILE A 16 8.75 0.99 1.39
CA ILE A 16 8.15 2.14 2.07
C ILE A 16 9.19 3.25 2.05
N GLN A 17 8.90 4.34 1.35
CA GLN A 17 9.85 5.40 1.08
C GLN A 17 9.28 6.76 1.46
N ASN A 18 10.05 7.53 2.22
CA ASN A 18 9.80 8.96 2.43
C ASN A 18 10.99 9.78 1.87
N ARG A 19 11.09 11.07 2.21
CA ARG A 19 12.21 11.94 1.78
C ARG A 19 13.56 11.55 2.40
N LYS A 20 13.56 11.03 3.62
CA LYS A 20 14.75 10.76 4.45
C LYS A 20 15.22 9.31 4.40
N SER A 21 14.31 8.36 4.20
CA SER A 21 14.59 6.93 4.33
C SER A 21 13.77 6.07 3.39
N LYS A 22 14.27 4.85 3.17
CA LYS A 22 13.59 3.77 2.46
C LYS A 22 13.78 2.47 3.24
N VAL A 23 12.66 1.80 3.53
CA VAL A 23 12.62 0.52 4.23
C VAL A 23 11.93 -0.51 3.33
N ASN A 24 12.31 -1.78 3.43
CA ASN A 24 11.59 -2.88 2.79
C ASN A 24 11.02 -3.82 3.84
N ALA A 25 9.83 -4.37 3.58
CA ALA A 25 9.17 -5.35 4.45
C ALA A 25 8.51 -6.46 3.61
N GLY A 26 8.34 -7.64 4.20
CA GLY A 26 7.65 -8.77 3.56
C GLY A 26 6.15 -8.50 3.47
N THR A 27 5.58 -7.98 4.56
CA THR A 27 4.19 -7.53 4.65
C THR A 27 4.09 -6.16 5.32
N LEU A 28 2.98 -5.48 5.08
CA LEU A 28 2.70 -4.16 5.66
C LEU A 28 1.21 -4.02 5.96
N LEU A 29 0.86 -3.62 7.18
CA LEU A 29 -0.47 -3.12 7.49
C LEU A 29 -0.41 -1.59 7.55
N LEU A 30 -1.23 -0.95 6.73
CA LEU A 30 -1.46 0.49 6.78
C LEU A 30 -2.85 0.71 7.39
N ASN A 31 -2.89 1.14 8.64
CA ASN A 31 -4.09 1.55 9.37
C ASN A 31 -4.15 3.07 9.45
N ALA A 32 -4.18 3.73 8.29
CA ALA A 32 -4.26 5.18 8.15
C ALA A 32 -4.78 5.56 6.76
N SER A 33 -5.35 6.76 6.67
CA SER A 33 -5.79 7.33 5.39
C SER A 33 -4.70 7.26 4.33
N TRP A 34 -5.07 6.81 3.14
CA TRP A 34 -4.19 6.68 2.00
C TRP A 34 -4.84 7.21 0.73
N LYS A 35 -4.00 7.62 -0.22
CA LYS A 35 -4.39 8.06 -1.54
C LYS A 35 -3.47 7.46 -2.60
N ALA A 36 -4.06 7.07 -3.73
CA ALA A 36 -3.33 6.73 -4.94
C ALA A 36 -2.71 8.01 -5.53
N GLU A 37 -1.40 7.96 -5.78
CA GLU A 37 -0.71 8.97 -6.56
C GLU A 37 -0.30 8.34 -7.89
N LEU A 38 -0.76 8.94 -8.97
CA LEU A 38 -0.45 8.54 -10.34
C LEU A 38 0.58 9.52 -10.90
N LYS A 39 1.52 9.01 -11.69
CA LYS A 39 2.48 9.80 -12.44
C LYS A 39 2.42 9.46 -13.93
N PRO A 40 1.31 9.80 -14.62
CA PRO A 40 1.14 9.51 -16.04
C PRO A 40 2.15 10.24 -16.93
N GLU A 41 2.69 11.36 -16.47
CA GLU A 41 3.68 12.18 -17.19
C GLU A 41 5.05 11.53 -17.35
N ARG A 42 5.30 10.40 -16.68
CA ARG A 42 6.55 9.66 -16.82
C ARG A 42 6.61 8.98 -18.18
N LYS A 43 7.45 9.52 -19.08
CA LYS A 43 7.74 8.99 -20.42
C LYS A 43 8.09 7.49 -20.44
N SER A 44 8.66 6.95 -19.36
CA SER A 44 8.91 5.51 -19.21
C SER A 44 8.34 5.00 -17.88
N ASN A 45 7.56 3.91 -17.95
CA ASN A 45 6.98 3.21 -16.79
C ASN A 45 6.05 4.11 -15.95
N PRO A 46 4.84 4.41 -16.43
CA PRO A 46 3.82 5.10 -15.63
C PRO A 46 3.59 4.29 -14.35
N LYS A 47 3.81 4.94 -13.20
CA LYS A 47 3.78 4.28 -11.89
C LYS A 47 2.65 4.86 -11.05
N GLY A 48 1.81 3.96 -10.53
CA GLY A 48 0.92 4.22 -9.43
C GLY A 48 1.60 3.92 -8.09
N PHE A 49 1.45 4.81 -7.12
CA PHE A 49 1.93 4.63 -5.75
C PHE A 49 0.77 4.76 -4.79
N VAL A 50 0.79 3.96 -3.71
CA VAL A 50 -0.02 4.29 -2.55
C VAL A 50 0.75 5.30 -1.71
N THR A 51 0.07 6.36 -1.28
CA THR A 51 0.67 7.38 -0.44
C THR A 51 -0.13 7.62 0.82
N THR A 52 0.56 7.89 1.92
CA THR A 52 -0.04 8.23 3.21
C THR A 52 0.78 9.36 3.86
N ASN A 53 0.12 10.13 4.72
CA ASN A 53 0.70 11.26 5.42
C ASN A 53 0.81 10.95 6.91
N GLY A 54 1.99 11.14 7.49
CA GLY A 54 2.26 10.94 8.92
C GLY A 54 3.06 9.67 9.21
N ASP A 55 3.68 9.61 10.40
CA ASP A 55 4.41 8.43 10.90
C ASP A 55 3.46 7.42 11.61
N THR A 56 2.16 7.68 11.61
CA THR A 56 1.16 6.89 12.35
C THR A 56 0.47 5.87 11.44
N GLY A 57 0.28 4.65 11.95
CA GLY A 57 -0.53 3.60 11.31
C GLY A 57 0.21 2.69 10.31
N ILE A 58 1.52 2.86 10.08
CA ILE A 58 2.32 1.91 9.30
C ILE A 58 2.91 0.85 10.24
N ILE A 59 2.51 -0.41 10.05
CA ILE A 59 3.00 -1.55 10.83
C ILE A 59 3.70 -2.51 9.87
N PHE A 60 5.02 -2.65 10.04
CA PHE A 60 5.85 -3.54 9.23
C PHE A 60 5.74 -4.97 9.77
N ASN A 61 5.62 -5.94 8.86
CA ASN A 61 5.52 -7.36 9.20
C ASN A 61 4.56 -7.63 10.39
N PRO A 62 3.29 -7.16 10.30
CA PRO A 62 2.33 -7.31 11.39
C PRO A 62 2.10 -8.78 11.74
N ASP A 63 1.77 -9.05 13.00
CA ASP A 63 1.28 -10.35 13.44
C ASP A 63 0.00 -10.74 12.68
N SER A 64 -0.17 -12.01 12.34
CA SER A 64 -1.37 -12.51 11.67
C SER A 64 -2.63 -12.25 12.48
N GLN A 65 -2.58 -12.37 13.81
CA GLN A 65 -3.70 -12.10 14.71
C GLN A 65 -4.18 -10.65 14.63
N LEU A 66 -3.28 -9.70 14.36
CA LEU A 66 -3.66 -8.30 14.16
C LEU A 66 -4.36 -8.11 12.80
N VAL A 67 -3.85 -8.74 11.75
CA VAL A 67 -4.42 -8.64 10.39
C VAL A 67 -5.81 -9.30 10.33
N GLU A 68 -6.02 -10.39 11.07
CA GLU A 68 -7.29 -11.12 11.17
C GLU A 68 -8.43 -10.31 11.81
N GLN A 69 -8.11 -9.24 12.55
CA GLN A 69 -9.12 -8.30 13.07
C GLN A 69 -9.75 -7.43 11.98
N PHE A 70 -9.19 -7.45 10.76
CA PHE A 70 -9.68 -6.69 9.63
C PHE A 70 -10.35 -7.60 8.59
N ILE A 71 -11.41 -7.09 7.99
CA ILE A 71 -12.11 -7.77 6.91
C ILE A 71 -11.47 -7.35 5.58
N LYS A 72 -10.99 -8.33 4.80
CA LYS A 72 -10.53 -8.12 3.42
C LYS A 72 -11.73 -7.88 2.52
N VAL A 73 -11.90 -6.64 2.05
CA VAL A 73 -13.05 -6.24 1.23
C VAL A 73 -12.82 -6.58 -0.24
N LYS A 74 -11.68 -6.15 -0.79
CA LYS A 74 -11.30 -6.38 -2.19
C LYS A 74 -9.82 -6.11 -2.40
N LYS A 75 -9.31 -6.43 -3.58
CA LYS A 75 -7.94 -6.11 -3.98
C LYS A 75 -7.85 -4.66 -4.51
N LEU A 76 -6.79 -3.96 -4.14
CA LEU A 76 -6.36 -2.73 -4.79
C LEU A 76 -5.59 -3.11 -6.06
N ILE A 77 -6.11 -2.72 -7.21
CA ILE A 77 -5.61 -3.12 -8.52
C ILE A 77 -5.17 -1.87 -9.26
N TYR A 78 -3.94 -1.91 -9.77
CA TYR A 78 -3.40 -0.90 -10.68
C TYR A 78 -3.53 -1.38 -12.13
N ASP A 79 -4.29 -0.64 -12.93
CA ASP A 79 -4.37 -0.83 -14.37
C ASP A 79 -3.23 -0.04 -15.04
N LYS A 80 -2.24 -0.76 -15.56
CA LYS A 80 -1.08 -0.17 -16.25
C LYS A 80 -1.43 0.50 -17.59
N ASN A 81 -2.51 0.07 -18.25
CA ASN A 81 -2.92 0.60 -19.55
C ASN A 81 -3.65 1.93 -19.36
N LYS A 82 -4.51 2.01 -18.33
CA LYS A 82 -5.23 3.23 -17.96
C LYS A 82 -4.45 4.14 -17.02
N VAL A 83 -3.34 3.65 -16.45
CA VAL A 83 -2.55 4.33 -15.42
C VAL A 83 -3.46 4.77 -14.28
N ASP A 84 -4.31 3.87 -13.79
CA ASP A 84 -5.29 4.18 -12.74
C ASP A 84 -5.41 3.04 -11.72
N PHE A 85 -5.87 3.37 -10.51
CA PHE A 85 -6.27 2.39 -9.53
C PHE A 85 -7.79 2.22 -9.54
N ASN A 86 -8.24 0.98 -9.31
CA ASN A 86 -9.66 0.71 -9.09
C ASN A 86 -10.24 1.43 -7.86
N VAL A 87 -9.39 1.87 -6.93
CA VAL A 87 -9.75 2.72 -5.78
C VAL A 87 -8.67 3.77 -5.58
N LYS A 88 -9.08 5.03 -5.46
CA LYS A 88 -8.16 6.19 -5.39
C LYS A 88 -7.79 6.61 -3.97
N GLN A 89 -8.56 6.21 -2.96
CA GLN A 89 -8.31 6.53 -1.57
C GLN A 89 -9.05 5.57 -0.63
N GLY A 90 -8.61 5.51 0.63
CA GLY A 90 -9.26 4.72 1.68
C GLY A 90 -8.54 4.86 3.01
N GLU A 91 -8.83 3.97 3.96
CA GLU A 91 -8.32 4.08 5.33
C GLU A 91 -7.44 2.92 5.78
N CYS A 92 -7.68 1.70 5.28
CA CYS A 92 -6.90 0.55 5.70
C CYS A 92 -6.48 -0.29 4.49
N LEU A 93 -5.21 -0.66 4.45
CA LEU A 93 -4.63 -1.57 3.45
C LEU A 93 -3.78 -2.63 4.11
N TYR A 94 -3.79 -3.83 3.54
CA TYR A 94 -2.82 -4.86 3.83
C TYR A 94 -2.04 -5.22 2.58
N PHE A 95 -0.73 -5.01 2.62
CA PHE A 95 0.21 -5.38 1.59
C PHE A 95 0.77 -6.76 1.95
N ALA A 96 0.28 -7.78 1.25
CA ALA A 96 0.57 -9.17 1.54
C ALA A 96 1.85 -9.64 0.83
N GLU A 97 2.43 -10.74 1.32
CA GLU A 97 3.70 -11.28 0.84
C GLU A 97 3.62 -11.77 -0.62
N ASP A 98 2.43 -12.25 -1.02
CA ASP A 98 2.07 -12.66 -2.38
C ASP A 98 2.12 -11.52 -3.42
N GLY A 99 2.33 -10.28 -2.98
CA GLY A 99 2.34 -9.09 -3.82
C GLY A 99 0.95 -8.47 -4.04
N THR A 100 -0.09 -9.01 -3.41
CA THR A 100 -1.43 -8.44 -3.43
C THR A 100 -1.54 -7.31 -2.39
N CYS A 101 -2.19 -6.21 -2.77
CA CYS A 101 -2.65 -5.20 -1.82
C CYS A 101 -4.16 -5.38 -1.60
N TYR A 102 -4.56 -5.64 -0.36
CA TYR A 102 -5.95 -5.81 0.05
C TYR A 102 -6.46 -4.52 0.69
N ILE A 103 -7.65 -4.08 0.27
CA ILE A 103 -8.41 -3.04 0.94
C ILE A 103 -9.11 -3.68 2.13
N LEU A 104 -8.87 -3.11 3.30
CA LEU A 104 -9.38 -3.61 4.56
C LEU A 104 -10.50 -2.71 5.09
N LYS A 105 -11.41 -3.31 5.87
CA LYS A 105 -12.35 -2.63 6.75
C LYS A 105 -12.08 -3.09 8.17
N LYS A 106 -12.22 -2.21 9.15
CA LYS A 106 -12.19 -2.62 10.56
C LYS A 106 -13.37 -3.56 10.80
N GLY A 107 -13.10 -4.75 11.34
CA GLY A 107 -14.18 -5.62 11.81
C GLY A 107 -14.83 -4.96 13.01
N HIS A 108 -16.16 -4.77 12.98
CA HIS A 108 -16.91 -4.55 14.20
C HIS A 108 -16.84 -5.87 14.97
N LYS A 109 -16.17 -5.86 16.13
CA LYS A 109 -16.51 -6.83 17.19
C LYS A 109 -17.88 -6.45 17.75
#